data_AF-A0A257SH23-F1
#
_entry.id   AF-A0A257SH23-F1
#
_cell.length_a   1.000
_cell.length_b   1.000
_cell.length_c   1.000
_cell.angle_alpha   90.00
_cell.angle_beta   90.00
_cell.angle_gamma   90.00
#
_symmetry.space_group_name_H-M   'P 1'
#
loop_
_entity.id
_entity.type
_entity.pdbx_description
1 polymer ?
#
loop_
_entity_poly.entity_id
_entity_poly.type
_entity_poly.pdbx_seq_one_letter_code
_entity_poly.pdbx_strand_id
1 'polypeptide(L)'
;RELGLKTGELLLDYPAKTQMLGLDLPVMQRDGTVLRLRSSGLSGAIDLPKLSEELYRSARWLRVFTAGRTKIDGGKLLAFLRQPADVVAEKIAGKGKLVA
;
A
#
# COMPACT_ATOMS: atom_id res chain seq x y z
N ARG A 1 -14.08 15.92 12.18
CA ARG A 1 -14.04 17.22 12.90
C ARG A 1 -12.62 17.78 13.04
N GLU A 2 -11.65 17.05 13.58
CA GLU A 2 -10.25 17.51 13.72
C GLU A 2 -9.61 17.92 12.38
N LEU A 3 -10.02 17.28 11.28
CA LEU A 3 -9.59 17.59 9.91
C LEU A 3 -10.51 18.59 9.18
N GLY A 4 -11.49 19.21 9.87
CA GLY A 4 -12.46 20.13 9.25
C GLY A 4 -13.53 19.47 8.38
N LEU A 5 -13.55 18.13 8.30
CA LEU A 5 -14.48 17.35 7.48
C LEU A 5 -15.68 16.84 8.27
N LYS A 6 -16.82 16.69 7.58
CA LYS A 6 -17.99 15.98 8.10
C LYS A 6 -17.73 14.47 8.05
N THR A 7 -18.56 13.73 8.78
CA THR A 7 -18.58 12.26 8.72
C THR A 7 -18.79 11.79 7.28
N GLY A 8 -17.99 10.83 6.83
CA GLY A 8 -18.11 10.23 5.49
C GLY A 8 -17.47 11.04 4.35
N GLU A 9 -16.93 12.24 4.61
CA GLU A 9 -16.29 13.07 3.58
C GLU A 9 -14.82 12.75 3.36
N LEU A 10 -14.21 11.88 4.18
CA LEU A 10 -12.83 11.41 4.06
C LEU A 10 -12.84 9.91 3.78
N LEU A 11 -12.21 9.51 2.68
CA LEU A 11 -11.97 8.11 2.36
C LEU A 11 -10.46 7.87 2.33
N LEU A 12 -10.04 6.81 3.02
CA LEU A 12 -8.64 6.41 3.11
C LEU A 12 -8.48 5.05 2.47
N ASP A 13 -7.47 4.92 1.63
CA ASP A 13 -7.18 3.68 0.94
C ASP A 13 -5.67 3.45 1.01
N TYR A 14 -5.30 2.35 1.68
CA TYR A 14 -3.92 1.93 1.77
C TYR A 14 -3.82 0.51 1.20
N PRO A 15 -3.52 0.37 -0.10
CA PRO A 15 -3.65 -0.89 -0.79
C PRO A 15 -2.70 -1.93 -0.20
N ALA A 16 -3.23 -3.07 0.22
CA ALA A 16 -2.44 -4.26 0.45
C ALA A 16 -2.44 -5.11 -0.83
N LYS A 17 -1.26 -5.35 -1.41
CA LYS A 17 -1.07 -6.28 -2.52
C LYS A 17 -0.26 -7.45 -1.99
N THR A 18 -0.88 -8.61 -1.93
CA THR A 18 -0.28 -9.83 -1.40
C THR A 18 0.81 -10.41 -2.32
N GLN A 19 0.79 -10.11 -3.63
CA GLN A 19 1.85 -10.44 -4.58
C GLN A 19 1.94 -9.35 -5.68
N MET A 20 3.13 -8.77 -5.88
CA MET A 20 3.37 -7.75 -6.92
C MET A 20 4.03 -8.28 -8.20
N LEU A 21 4.61 -9.48 -8.14
CA LEU A 21 5.33 -10.09 -9.26
C LEU A 21 4.81 -11.52 -9.49
N GLY A 22 3.74 -11.65 -10.29
CA GLY A 22 3.34 -12.92 -10.90
C GLY A 22 4.17 -13.19 -12.14
N LEU A 23 5.47 -13.46 -11.96
CA LEU A 23 6.39 -13.65 -13.08
C LEU A 23 6.33 -15.09 -13.56
N ASP A 24 6.05 -15.25 -14.86
CA ASP A 24 6.23 -16.48 -15.62
C ASP A 24 6.86 -16.14 -16.97
N LEU A 25 8.14 -15.78 -16.94
CA LEU A 25 8.85 -15.22 -18.09
C LEU A 25 10.08 -16.07 -18.44
N PRO A 26 10.34 -16.38 -19.72
CA PRO A 26 11.63 -16.91 -20.15
C PRO A 26 12.68 -15.80 -20.12
N VAL A 27 13.84 -16.07 -19.54
CA VAL A 27 14.99 -15.18 -19.44
C VAL A 27 16.19 -15.85 -20.07
N MET A 28 16.82 -15.20 -21.04
CA MET A 28 18.05 -15.67 -21.66
C MET A 28 19.26 -15.08 -20.90
N GLN A 29 20.15 -15.94 -20.45
CA GLN A 29 21.43 -15.56 -19.86
C GLN A 29 22.42 -15.13 -20.95
N ARG A 30 23.52 -14.48 -20.54
CA ARG A 30 24.55 -13.99 -21.47
C ARG A 30 25.27 -15.10 -22.23
N ASP A 31 25.26 -16.32 -21.70
CA ASP A 31 25.80 -17.53 -22.31
C ASP A 31 24.82 -18.21 -23.30
N GLY A 32 23.62 -17.63 -23.48
CA GLY A 32 22.57 -18.18 -24.34
C GLY A 32 21.63 -19.17 -23.66
N THR A 33 21.83 -19.50 -22.37
CA THR A 33 20.96 -20.41 -21.63
C THR A 33 19.60 -19.75 -21.34
N VAL A 34 18.49 -20.44 -21.62
CA VAL A 34 17.14 -19.95 -21.32
C VAL A 34 16.63 -20.56 -20.01
N LEU A 35 16.27 -19.69 -19.06
CA LEU A 35 15.73 -20.06 -17.76
C LEU A 35 14.34 -19.47 -17.58
N ARG A 36 13.45 -20.19 -16.89
CA ARG A 36 12.10 -19.71 -16.62
C ARG A 36 12.07 -19.03 -15.26
N LEU A 37 11.88 -17.71 -15.27
CA LEU A 37 11.77 -16.90 -14.07
C LEU A 37 10.37 -17.03 -13.50
N ARG A 38 10.27 -17.70 -12.35
CA ARG A 38 9.04 -17.87 -11.58
C ARG A 38 9.07 -16.99 -10.33
N SER A 39 7.93 -16.83 -9.68
CA SER A 39 7.77 -16.09 -8.42
C SER A 39 8.73 -16.51 -7.29
N SER A 40 9.31 -17.70 -7.35
CA SER A 40 10.34 -18.19 -6.41
C SER A 40 11.73 -17.57 -6.59
N GLY A 41 11.98 -16.79 -7.65
CA GLY A 41 13.33 -16.31 -7.97
C GLY A 41 14.09 -17.19 -8.95
N LEU A 42 15.29 -16.74 -9.30
CA LEU A 42 16.28 -17.52 -10.03
C LEU A 42 17.44 -17.83 -9.08
N SER A 43 17.65 -19.10 -8.74
CA SER A 43 18.73 -19.53 -7.86
C SER A 43 20.09 -19.06 -8.40
N GLY A 44 20.75 -18.16 -7.67
CA GLY A 44 22.09 -17.66 -8.00
C GLY A 44 22.17 -16.41 -8.87
N ALA A 45 21.05 -15.77 -9.24
CA ALA A 45 21.09 -14.58 -10.12
C ALA A 45 20.14 -13.43 -9.72
N ILE A 46 18.92 -13.73 -9.23
CA ILE A 46 17.95 -12.69 -8.81
C ILE A 46 17.13 -13.19 -7.62
N ASP A 47 17.24 -12.50 -6.48
CA ASP A 47 16.37 -12.67 -5.31
C ASP A 47 15.04 -11.93 -5.55
N LEU A 48 14.14 -12.58 -6.29
CA LEU A 48 12.81 -12.03 -6.60
C LEU A 48 11.91 -11.82 -5.39
N PRO A 49 11.93 -12.66 -4.34
CA PRO A 49 11.19 -12.37 -3.10
C PRO A 49 11.55 -10.99 -2.53
N LYS A 50 12.85 -10.69 -2.42
CA LYS A 50 13.31 -9.38 -1.95
C LYS A 50 12.94 -8.23 -2.89
N LEU A 51 13.07 -8.42 -4.21
CA LEU A 51 12.64 -7.42 -5.19
C LEU A 51 11.13 -7.16 -5.13
N SER A 52 10.32 -8.20 -4.98
CA SER A 52 8.87 -8.06 -4.86
C SER A 52 8.48 -7.30 -3.60
N GLU A 53 9.16 -7.54 -2.47
CA GLU A 53 8.93 -6.81 -1.21
C GLU A 53 9.30 -5.33 -1.35
N GLU A 54 10.42 -5.00 -2.00
CA GLU A 54 10.83 -3.61 -2.21
C GLU A 54 9.93 -2.87 -3.22
N LEU A 55 9.50 -3.55 -4.30
CA LEU A 55 8.48 -3.01 -5.20
C LEU A 55 7.15 -2.81 -4.48
N TYR A 56 6.80 -3.73 -3.58
CA TYR A 56 5.63 -3.58 -2.73
C TYR A 56 5.72 -2.38 -1.80
N ARG A 57 6.82 -2.21 -1.08
CA ARG A 57 7.04 -1.06 -0.20
C ARG A 57 7.03 0.25 -0.96
N SER A 58 7.70 0.34 -2.11
CA SER A 58 7.82 1.56 -2.89
C SER A 58 6.52 1.99 -3.58
N ALA A 59 5.70 1.03 -4.03
CA ALA A 59 4.42 1.32 -4.70
C ALA A 59 3.26 1.60 -3.71
N ARG A 60 3.45 1.36 -2.42
CA ARG A 60 2.37 1.48 -1.42
C ARG A 60 2.24 2.90 -0.91
N TRP A 61 1.42 3.69 -1.60
CA TRP A 61 1.10 5.05 -1.16
C TRP A 61 -0.24 5.07 -0.44
N LEU A 62 -0.30 5.81 0.66
CA LEU A 62 -1.57 6.16 1.30
C LEU A 62 -2.33 7.09 0.36
N ARG A 63 -3.50 6.63 -0.08
CA ARG A 63 -4.41 7.42 -0.91
C ARG A 63 -5.46 8.05 -0.02
N VAL A 64 -5.69 9.35 -0.23
CA VAL A 64 -6.60 10.18 0.55
C VAL A 64 -7.57 10.82 -0.41
N PHE A 65 -8.84 10.46 -0.30
CA PHE A 65 -9.91 11.01 -1.13
C PHE A 65 -10.88 11.81 -0.28
N THR A 66 -11.46 12.83 -0.89
CA THR A 66 -12.49 13.65 -0.28
C THR A 66 -13.71 13.71 -1.17
N ALA A 67 -14.90 13.71 -0.58
CA ALA A 67 -16.16 13.74 -1.33
C ALA A 67 -16.35 15.05 -2.13
N GLY A 68 -15.71 16.14 -1.69
CA GLY A 68 -15.68 17.42 -2.39
C GLY A 68 -14.30 18.06 -2.29
N ARG A 69 -14.01 19.01 -3.18
CA ARG A 69 -12.70 19.67 -3.20
C ARG A 69 -12.49 20.46 -1.91
N THR A 70 -11.55 20.01 -1.10
CA THR A 70 -11.22 20.63 0.18
C THR A 70 -9.72 20.52 0.45
N LYS A 71 -9.19 21.47 1.23
CA LYS A 71 -7.79 21.45 1.63
C LYS A 71 -7.66 20.74 2.97
N ILE A 72 -6.93 19.63 2.98
CA ILE A 72 -6.58 18.92 4.22
C ILE A 72 -5.15 19.31 4.61
N ASP A 73 -4.94 19.56 5.90
CA ASP A 73 -3.62 19.66 6.49
C ASP A 73 -3.00 18.26 6.60
N GLY A 74 -1.98 18.00 5.76
CA GLY A 74 -1.30 16.72 5.73
C GLY A 74 -0.57 16.37 7.03
N GLY A 75 -0.08 17.36 7.78
CA GLY A 75 0.58 17.14 9.06
C GLY A 75 -0.40 16.63 10.11
N LYS A 76 -1.58 17.24 10.19
CA LYS A 76 -2.67 16.78 11.07
C LYS A 76 -3.18 15.40 10.66
N LEU A 77 -3.30 15.14 9.37
CA LEU A 77 -3.71 13.83 8.87
C LEU A 77 -2.69 12.74 9.26
N LEU A 78 -1.39 12.98 9.05
CA LEU A 78 -0.35 12.02 9.41
C LEU A 78 -0.27 11.81 10.92
N ALA A 79 -0.40 12.86 11.73
CA ALA A 79 -0.45 12.75 13.19
C ALA A 79 -1.66 11.93 13.66
N PHE A 80 -2.81 12.06 12.98
CA PHE A 80 -3.98 11.23 13.23
C PHE A 80 -3.72 9.75 12.90
N LEU A 81 -3.15 9.48 11.72
CA LEU A 81 -2.91 8.11 11.23
C LEU A 81 -1.78 7.36 11.92
N ARG A 82 -0.88 8.06 12.60
CA ARG A 82 0.22 7.47 13.38
C ARG A 82 -0.19 7.06 14.80
N GLN A 83 -1.44 7.32 15.20
CA GLN A 83 -1.94 6.85 16.49
C GLN A 83 -2.12 5.32 16.48
N PRO A 84 -2.02 4.67 17.66
CA PRO A 84 -2.31 3.25 17.81
C PRO A 84 -3.70 2.88 17.25
N ALA A 85 -3.80 1.70 16.64
CA ALA A 85 -5.00 1.28 15.92
C ALA A 85 -6.24 1.17 16.82
N ASP A 86 -6.06 0.75 18.08
CA ASP A 86 -7.06 0.72 19.13
C ASP A 86 -7.60 2.13 19.46
N VAL A 87 -6.72 3.11 19.63
CA VAL A 87 -7.10 4.51 19.89
C VAL A 87 -7.86 5.10 18.70
N VAL A 88 -7.44 4.80 17.49
CA VAL A 88 -8.11 5.24 16.26
C VAL A 88 -9.47 4.54 16.12
N ALA A 89 -9.54 3.24 16.41
CA ALA A 89 -10.78 2.46 16.34
C ALA A 89 -11.83 2.99 17.33
N GLU A 90 -11.45 3.30 18.57
CA GLU A 90 -12.35 3.90 19.57
C GLU A 90 -12.91 5.26 19.10
N LYS A 91 -12.06 6.10 18.50
CA LYS A 91 -12.45 7.42 17.97
C LYS A 91 -13.39 7.33 16.76
N ILE A 92 -13.27 6.27 15.96
CA ILE A 92 -14.07 6.06 14.74
C ILE A 92 -15.37 5.29 15.04
N ALA A 93 -15.34 4.34 15.99
CA ALA A 93 -16.48 3.52 16.41
C ALA A 93 -17.68 4.35 16.87
N GLY A 94 -17.46 5.60 17.28
CA GLY A 94 -18.55 6.51 17.63
C GLY A 94 -19.35 7.09 16.46
N LYS A 95 -18.80 7.25 15.24
CA LYS A 95 -19.42 8.11 14.20
C LYS A 95 -19.16 7.78 12.73
N GLY A 96 -18.66 6.61 12.35
CA GLY A 96 -18.62 6.21 10.94
C GLY A 96 -17.93 4.86 10.71
N LYS A 97 -18.48 4.03 9.81
CA LYS A 97 -17.82 2.76 9.43
C LYS A 97 -16.57 3.06 8.61
N LEU A 98 -15.45 2.46 9.00
CA LEU A 98 -14.32 2.24 8.10
C LEU A 98 -14.74 1.11 7.15
N VAL A 99 -14.96 1.43 5.88
CA VAL A 99 -15.17 0.40 4.84
C VAL A 99 -13.80 0.22 4.20
N ALA A 100 -13.18 -0.91 4.48
CA ALA A 100 -11.93 -1.36 3.85
C ALA A 100 -12.21 -1.98 2.48
#